data_AF-A0A0M2LXB8-F1
#
_entry.id   AF-A0A0M2LXB8-F1
#
_cell.length_a   1.000
_cell.length_b   1.000
_cell.length_c   1.000
_cell.angle_alpha   90.00
_cell.angle_beta   90.00
_cell.angle_gamma   90.00
#
_symmetry.space_group_name_H-M   'P 1'
#
loop_
_entity.id
_entity.type
_entity.pdbx_description
1 polymer ?
#
loop_
_entity_poly.entity_id
_entity_poly.type
_entity_poly.pdbx_seq_one_letter_code
_entity_poly.pdbx_strand_id
1 'polypeptide(L)'
;MPSYSYRCDEGCRFDAMYPMAEVPSETECRSCGATARRGITAPHLSVAGSSAYQLIDRTARSAHEPQVVDRLPARGPGAAVQRTTQNPLHAKLPRS
;
A
#
# COMPACT_ATOMS: atom_id res chain seq x y z
N MET A 1 -18.44 13.16 -2.96
CA MET A 1 -18.15 13.83 -4.24
C MET A 1 -16.79 13.34 -4.73
N PRO A 2 -16.70 12.60 -5.84
CA PRO A 2 -15.43 12.12 -6.39
C PRO A 2 -14.60 13.26 -6.98
N SER A 3 -13.28 13.08 -6.99
CA SER A 3 -12.34 13.95 -7.70
C SER A 3 -12.01 13.38 -9.07
N TYR A 4 -11.86 14.27 -10.05
CA TYR A 4 -11.48 13.97 -11.42
C TYR A 4 -10.31 14.87 -11.83
N SER A 5 -9.35 14.32 -12.57
CA SER A 5 -8.18 15.05 -13.03
C SER A 5 -8.38 15.54 -14.46
N TYR A 6 -7.97 16.78 -14.71
CA TYR A 6 -8.04 17.44 -16.02
C TYR A 6 -6.65 17.89 -16.48
N ARG A 7 -6.45 17.91 -17.79
CA ARG A 7 -5.23 18.43 -18.42
C ARG A 7 -5.59 19.34 -19.59
N CYS A 8 -5.02 20.54 -19.63
CA CYS A 8 -5.17 21.43 -20.78
C CYS A 8 -4.11 21.20 -21.85
N ASP A 9 -4.35 21.76 -23.03
CA ASP A 9 -3.44 21.67 -24.17
C ASP A 9 -2.11 22.41 -23.89
N GLU A 10 -2.12 23.42 -23.01
CA GLU A 10 -0.92 24.11 -22.49
C GLU A 10 -0.12 23.28 -21.47
N GLY A 11 -0.61 22.09 -21.09
CA GLY A 11 0.10 21.14 -20.24
C GLY A 11 -0.15 21.26 -18.73
N CYS A 12 -0.94 22.23 -18.26
CA CYS A 12 -1.34 22.32 -16.85
C CYS A 12 -2.22 21.12 -16.45
N ARG A 13 -2.14 20.71 -15.18
CA ARG A 13 -2.95 19.64 -14.59
C ARG A 13 -3.61 20.14 -13.31
N PHE A 14 -4.85 19.74 -13.08
CA PHE A 14 -5.58 20.04 -11.85
C PHE A 14 -6.67 19.03 -11.58
N ASP A 15 -7.10 18.95 -10.32
CA ASP A 15 -8.22 18.12 -9.89
C ASP A 15 -9.46 18.99 -9.62
N ALA A 16 -10.62 18.46 -10.00
CA ALA A 16 -11.93 19.09 -9.78
C ALA A 16 -12.94 18.04 -9.28
N MET A 17 -13.83 18.46 -8.38
CA MET A 17 -14.86 17.60 -7.82
C MET A 17 -16.16 17.79 -8.57
N TYR A 18 -16.72 16.71 -9.10
CA TYR A 18 -18.01 16.70 -9.79
C TYR A 18 -18.90 15.57 -9.27
N PRO A 19 -20.23 15.70 -9.33
CA PRO A 19 -21.10 14.54 -9.16
C PRO A 19 -20.81 13.54 -10.27
N MET A 20 -20.91 12.23 -9.97
CA MET A 20 -20.69 11.20 -11.00
C MET A 20 -21.62 11.35 -12.21
N ALA A 21 -22.83 11.88 -12.01
CA ALA A 21 -23.83 12.07 -13.07
C ALA A 21 -23.57 13.30 -13.96
N GLU A 22 -22.76 14.26 -13.50
CA GLU A 22 -22.62 15.59 -14.12
C GLU A 22 -21.18 15.91 -14.49
N VAL A 23 -20.28 14.92 -14.45
CA VAL A 23 -18.86 15.13 -14.74
C VAL A 23 -18.65 15.47 -16.23
N PRO A 24 -18.15 16.68 -16.57
CA PRO A 24 -17.96 17.07 -17.96
C PRO A 24 -16.71 16.41 -18.56
N SER A 25 -16.71 16.21 -19.88
CA SER A 25 -15.54 15.73 -20.63
C SER A 25 -14.46 16.81 -20.77
N GLU A 26 -14.86 18.08 -20.76
CA GLU A 26 -13.98 19.24 -20.89
C GLU A 26 -14.41 20.36 -19.93
N THR A 27 -13.46 21.15 -19.44
CA THR A 27 -13.71 22.32 -18.57
C THR A 27 -12.61 23.37 -18.76
N GLU A 28 -12.78 24.56 -18.20
CA GLU A 28 -11.75 25.61 -18.28
C GLU A 28 -10.60 25.33 -17.30
N CYS A 29 -9.37 25.56 -17.77
CA CYS A 29 -8.20 25.41 -16.93
C CYS A 29 -8.12 26.53 -15.89
N ARG A 30 -8.02 26.15 -14.61
CA ARG A 30 -7.91 27.09 -13.48
C ARG A 30 -6.60 27.91 -13.45
N SER A 31 -5.61 27.56 -14.26
CA SER A 31 -4.33 28.26 -14.33
C SER A 31 -4.18 29.13 -15.58
N CYS A 32 -4.63 28.68 -16.75
CA CYS A 32 -4.41 29.39 -18.02
C CYS A 32 -5.68 29.71 -18.82
N GLY A 33 -6.86 29.26 -18.38
CA GLY A 33 -8.13 29.49 -19.07
C GLY A 33 -8.35 28.65 -20.34
N ALA A 34 -7.34 27.91 -20.82
CA ALA A 34 -7.49 27.02 -21.97
C ALA A 34 -8.44 25.84 -21.68
N THR A 35 -9.00 25.23 -22.74
CA THR A 35 -9.81 24.03 -22.62
C THR A 35 -8.99 22.88 -22.02
N ALA A 36 -9.50 22.27 -20.97
CA ALA A 36 -8.90 21.15 -20.26
C ALA A 36 -9.77 19.90 -20.41
N ARG A 37 -9.17 18.83 -20.93
CA ARG A 37 -9.83 17.53 -21.12
C ARG A 37 -9.72 16.67 -19.88
N ARG A 38 -10.77 15.91 -19.59
CA ARG A 38 -10.77 14.94 -18.49
C ARG A 38 -9.77 13.83 -18.80
N GLY A 39 -8.77 13.69 -17.93
CA GLY A 39 -7.84 12.58 -17.98
C GLY A 39 -8.45 11.35 -17.32
N ILE A 40 -8.27 10.18 -17.93
CA ILE A 40 -8.41 8.92 -17.21
C ILE A 40 -7.14 8.78 -16.39
N THR A 41 -7.20 9.20 -15.12
CA THR A 41 -6.15 8.87 -14.18
C THR A 41 -6.36 7.46 -13.67
N ALA A 42 -5.29 6.85 -13.21
CA ALA A 42 -5.34 5.52 -12.64
C ALA A 42 -5.35 5.68 -11.11
N PRO A 43 -6.55 5.89 -10.50
CA PRO A 43 -6.63 6.13 -9.08
C PRO A 43 -6.04 4.93 -8.35
N HIS A 44 -5.14 5.20 -7.41
CA HIS A 44 -4.56 4.18 -6.54
C HIS A 44 -3.62 3.14 -7.19
N LEU A 45 -3.09 3.33 -8.42
CA LEU A 45 -2.04 2.43 -8.93
C LEU A 45 -0.80 2.38 -8.02
N SER A 46 -0.50 3.46 -7.31
CA SER A 46 0.61 3.51 -6.34
C SER A 46 0.42 2.57 -5.14
N VAL A 47 -0.82 2.17 -4.83
CA VAL A 47 -1.11 1.27 -3.70
C VAL A 47 -0.51 -0.12 -3.93
N ALA A 48 -0.34 -0.55 -5.18
CA ALA A 48 0.31 -1.82 -5.51
C ALA A 48 1.76 -1.91 -4.99
N GLY A 49 2.44 -0.77 -4.82
CA GLY A 49 3.78 -0.71 -4.23
C GLY A 49 3.81 -0.68 -2.71
N SER A 50 2.66 -0.56 -2.04
CA SER A 50 2.60 -0.41 -0.57
C SER A 50 2.88 -1.71 0.16
N SER A 51 3.42 -1.61 1.39
CA SER A 51 3.63 -2.76 2.27
C SER A 51 2.34 -3.52 2.58
N ALA A 52 1.22 -2.81 2.72
CA ALA A 52 -0.09 -3.40 2.93
C ALA A 52 -0.52 -4.27 1.73
N TYR A 53 -0.36 -3.77 0.51
CA TYR A 53 -0.67 -4.54 -0.69
C TYR A 53 0.25 -5.75 -0.83
N GLN A 54 1.56 -5.59 -0.60
CA GLN A 54 2.52 -6.69 -0.61
C GLN A 54 2.18 -7.79 0.40
N LEU A 55 1.66 -7.42 1.59
CA LEU A 55 1.24 -8.38 2.60
C LEU A 55 0.01 -9.19 2.14
N ILE A 56 -0.98 -8.54 1.54
CA ILE A 56 -2.17 -9.19 0.98
C ILE A 56 -1.76 -10.17 -0.12
N ASP A 57 -0.95 -9.72 -1.08
CA ASP A 57 -0.47 -10.56 -2.18
C ASP A 57 0.31 -11.78 -1.69
N ARG A 58 1.23 -11.59 -0.74
CA ARG A 58 2.00 -12.69 -0.13
C ARG A 58 1.08 -13.70 0.56
N THR A 59 0.06 -13.22 1.26
CA THR A 59 -0.89 -14.08 1.97
C THR A 59 -1.73 -14.89 0.99
N ALA A 60 -2.25 -14.26 -0.07
CA ALA A 60 -2.99 -14.96 -1.12
C ALA A 60 -2.14 -16.04 -1.80
N ARG A 61 -0.88 -15.72 -2.13
CA ARG A 61 0.06 -16.66 -2.76
C ARG A 61 0.39 -17.86 -1.88
N SER A 62 0.43 -17.69 -0.56
CA SER A 62 0.84 -18.75 0.38
C SER A 62 0.02 -20.05 0.30
N ALA A 63 -1.22 -19.99 -0.19
CA ALA A 63 -2.09 -21.15 -0.36
C ALA A 63 -1.66 -22.10 -1.49
N HIS A 64 -0.98 -21.57 -2.52
CA HIS A 64 -0.67 -22.31 -3.75
C HIS A 64 0.83 -22.32 -4.08
N GLU A 65 1.56 -21.30 -3.63
CA GLU A 65 3.01 -21.15 -3.84
C GLU A 65 3.68 -20.66 -2.55
N PRO A 66 3.67 -21.48 -1.47
CA PRO A 66 4.33 -21.11 -0.22
C PRO A 66 5.84 -21.00 -0.42
N GLN A 67 6.45 -19.98 0.16
CA GLN A 67 7.90 -19.83 0.16
C GLN A 67 8.52 -20.92 1.05
N VAL A 68 9.28 -21.83 0.46
CA VAL A 68 10.07 -22.82 1.20
C VAL A 68 11.32 -22.12 1.73
N VAL A 69 11.49 -22.11 3.05
CA VAL A 69 12.67 -21.56 3.71
C VAL A 69 13.55 -22.70 4.22
N ASP A 70 14.84 -22.64 3.91
CA ASP A 70 15.87 -23.61 4.34
C ASP A 70 16.48 -23.26 5.70
N ARG A 71 16.23 -22.03 6.18
CA ARG A 71 16.63 -21.52 7.49
C ARG A 71 15.52 -20.66 8.06
N LEU A 72 15.45 -20.63 9.39
CA LEU A 72 14.55 -19.71 10.07
C LEU A 72 14.91 -18.26 9.72
N PRO A 73 13.92 -17.38 9.50
CA PRO A 73 14.19 -15.97 9.26
C PRO A 73 15.00 -15.39 10.42
N ALA A 74 16.01 -14.59 10.08
CA ALA A 74 16.82 -13.90 11.07
C ALA A 74 15.90 -13.09 12.01
N ARG A 75 16.18 -13.13 13.32
CA ARG A 75 15.45 -12.33 14.30
C ARG A 75 15.49 -10.88 13.85
N GLY A 76 14.32 -10.31 13.54
CA GLY A 76 14.22 -8.90 13.16
C GLY A 76 14.78 -7.97 14.25
N PRO A 77 15.22 -6.76 13.91
CA PRO A 77 15.68 -5.79 14.88
C PRO A 77 14.57 -5.52 15.91
N GLY A 78 14.84 -5.80 17.18
CA GLY A 78 13.87 -5.67 18.28
C GLY A 78 13.22 -6.98 18.74
N ALA A 79 13.50 -8.11 18.09
CA ALA A 79 13.06 -9.40 18.62
C ALA A 79 13.78 -9.69 19.93
N ALA A 80 13.04 -9.61 21.05
CA ALA A 80 13.58 -9.79 22.38
C ALA A 80 14.36 -11.10 22.48
N VAL A 81 15.63 -11.00 22.88
CA VAL A 81 16.39 -12.15 23.35
C VAL A 81 15.56 -12.75 24.49
N GLN A 82 15.16 -14.01 24.34
CA GLN A 82 14.45 -14.71 25.41
C GLN A 82 15.38 -14.70 26.63
N ARG A 83 15.00 -13.95 27.66
CA ARG A 83 15.81 -13.84 28.87
C ARG A 83 15.75 -15.19 29.57
N THR A 84 16.87 -15.90 29.56
CA THR A 84 17.02 -17.10 30.39
C THR A 84 16.85 -16.69 31.84
N THR A 85 15.82 -17.22 32.50
CA THR A 85 15.57 -16.96 33.92
C THR A 85 16.57 -17.79 34.74
N GLN A 86 17.24 -17.13 35.69
CA GLN A 86 18.23 -17.73 36.59
C GLN A 86 17.61 -18.22 37.89
N ASN A 87 16.35 -18.70 37.84
CA ASN A 87 15.66 -19.16 39.03
C ASN A 87 16.25 -20.50 39.49
N PRO A 88 16.79 -20.60 40.73
CA PRO A 88 17.38 -21.84 41.24
C PRO A 88 16.39 -23.01 41.31
N LEU A 89 15.08 -22.73 41.34
CA LEU A 89 14.04 -23.78 41.31
C LEU A 89 14.00 -24.55 39.98
N HIS A 90 14.57 -24.02 38.89
CA HIS A 90 14.69 -24.75 37.63
C HIS A 90 15.49 -26.04 37.77
N ALA A 91 16.40 -26.14 38.75
CA ALA A 91 17.15 -27.36 39.03
C ALA A 91 16.27 -28.53 39.50
N LYS A 92 15.04 -28.25 39.94
CA LYS A 92 14.06 -29.25 40.40
C LYS A 92 13.11 -29.72 39.31
N LEU A 93 13.19 -29.15 38.10
CA LEU A 93 12.35 -29.59 36.99
C LEU A 93 12.78 -30.99 36.53
N PRO A 94 11.84 -31.87 36.18
CA PRO A 94 12.16 -33.18 35.62
C PRO A 94 12.94 -32.99 34.32
N ARG A 95 14.09 -33.67 34.23
CA ARG A 95 14.90 -33.69 33.01
C ARG A 95 14.44 -34.89 32.19
N SER A 96 13.97 -34.62 30.97
CA SER A 96 13.74 -35.63 29.94
C SER A 96 15.04 -36.01 29.25
#